data_AF-A0A4R5QCK1-F1
#
_entry.id   AF-A0A4R5QCK1-F1
#
_cell.length_a   1.000
_cell.length_b   1.000
_cell.length_c   1.000
_cell.angle_alpha   90.00
_cell.angle_beta   90.00
_cell.angle_gamma   90.00
#
_symmetry.space_group_name_H-M   'P 1'
#
loop_
_entity.id
_entity.type
_entity.pdbx_description
1 polymer ?
#
loop_
_entity_poly.entity_id
_entity_poly.type
_entity_poly.pdbx_seq_one_letter_code
_entity_poly.pdbx_strand_id
1 'polypeptide(L)'
;MITPKARQAAAAALDRLDRLLAERPHEVHADLSEAVRSIAGVRDDLIQQVRADGSGRHLLDWVNQLVSVAVSAEFPVTGLHWDRVEKTRDGLRALLAAL
;
A
#
# COMPACT_ATOMS: atom_id res chain seq x y z
N MET A 1 -5.54 -6.42 15.62
CA MET A 1 -5.56 -7.55 14.68
C MET A 1 -6.00 -7.02 13.33
N ILE A 2 -5.26 -7.30 12.26
CA ILE A 2 -5.67 -6.89 10.91
C ILE A 2 -6.91 -7.67 10.51
N THR A 3 -7.91 -6.98 9.97
CA THR A 3 -9.12 -7.63 9.50
C THR A 3 -8.83 -8.47 8.26
N PRO A 4 -9.51 -9.62 8.08
CA PRO A 4 -9.38 -10.41 6.86
C PRO A 4 -9.68 -9.60 5.59
N LYS A 5 -10.61 -8.65 5.69
CA LYS A 5 -10.97 -7.73 4.61
C LYS A 5 -9.81 -6.81 4.22
N ALA A 6 -9.14 -6.18 5.19
CA ALA A 6 -7.99 -5.32 4.89
C ALA A 6 -6.84 -6.11 4.28
N ARG A 7 -6.57 -7.32 4.80
CA ARG A 7 -5.53 -8.21 4.23
C ARG A 7 -5.86 -8.62 2.79
N GLN A 8 -7.11 -8.97 2.51
CA GLN A 8 -7.55 -9.33 1.16
C GLN A 8 -7.47 -8.15 0.19
N ALA A 9 -7.88 -6.94 0.61
CA ALA A 9 -7.76 -5.74 -0.20
C ALA A 9 -6.29 -5.41 -0.51
N ALA A 10 -5.41 -5.51 0.48
CA ALA A 10 -3.97 -5.32 0.31
C ALA A 10 -3.34 -6.35 -0.65
N ALA A 11 -3.72 -7.63 -0.57
CA ALA A 11 -3.27 -8.65 -1.52
C ALA A 11 -3.74 -8.33 -2.95
N ALA A 12 -5.01 -7.96 -3.12
CA ALA A 12 -5.53 -7.57 -4.43
C ALA A 12 -4.89 -6.28 -4.97
N ALA A 13 -4.47 -5.36 -4.11
CA ALA A 13 -3.69 -4.19 -4.50
C ALA A 13 -2.28 -4.57 -4.96
N LEU A 14 -1.63 -5.55 -4.31
CA LEU A 14 -0.34 -6.07 -4.73
C LEU A 14 -0.41 -6.66 -6.15
N ASP A 15 -1.44 -7.49 -6.42
CA ASP A 15 -1.64 -8.08 -7.76
C ASP A 15 -1.89 -7.02 -8.84
N ARG A 16 -2.58 -5.92 -8.51
CA ARG A 16 -2.75 -4.77 -9.42
C ARG A 16 -1.43 -4.08 -9.71
N LEU A 17 -0.64 -3.79 -8.67
CA LEU A 17 0.66 -3.14 -8.83
C LEU A 17 1.63 -4.00 -9.66
N ASP A 18 1.61 -5.32 -9.47
CA ASP A 18 2.39 -6.25 -10.28
C ASP A 18 1.98 -6.20 -11.77
N ARG A 19 0.67 -6.12 -12.06
CA ARG A 19 0.17 -5.93 -13.44
C ARG A 19 0.56 -4.58 -14.04
N LEU A 20 0.42 -3.49 -13.29
CA LEU A 20 0.82 -2.15 -13.75
C LEU A 20 2.30 -2.11 -14.15
N LEU A 21 3.18 -2.73 -13.35
CA LEU A 21 4.62 -2.76 -13.62
C LEU A 21 4.97 -3.62 -14.85
N ALA A 22 4.19 -4.67 -15.12
CA ALA A 22 4.37 -5.54 -16.27
C ALA A 22 3.88 -4.89 -17.57
N GLU A 23 2.67 -4.31 -17.57
CA GLU A 23 2.01 -3.80 -18.77
C GLU A 23 2.40 -2.34 -19.09
N ARG A 24 2.77 -1.58 -18.06
CA ARG A 24 3.07 -0.15 -18.11
C ARG A 24 2.05 0.68 -18.92
N PRO A 25 0.75 0.58 -18.62
CA PRO A 25 -0.27 1.27 -19.40
C PRO A 25 -0.16 2.79 -19.24
N HIS A 26 -0.77 3.52 -20.18
CA HIS A 26 -0.78 4.97 -20.17
C HIS A 26 -1.67 5.55 -19.06
N GLU A 27 -2.75 4.84 -18.70
CA GLU A 27 -3.68 5.21 -17.64
C GLU A 27 -3.51 4.27 -16.44
N VAL A 28 -3.12 4.83 -15.29
CA VAL A 28 -2.82 4.07 -14.06
C VAL A 28 -3.53 4.60 -12.82
N HIS A 29 -4.23 5.74 -12.94
CA HIS A 29 -4.67 6.50 -11.78
C HIS A 29 -5.67 5.73 -10.91
N ALA A 30 -6.62 5.03 -11.53
CA ALA A 30 -7.61 4.22 -10.81
C ALA A 30 -6.95 3.10 -9.99
N ASP A 31 -6.02 2.36 -10.58
CA ASP A 31 -5.32 1.27 -9.90
C ASP A 31 -4.42 1.78 -8.76
N LEU A 32 -3.74 2.92 -8.96
CA LEU A 32 -2.93 3.55 -7.91
C LEU A 32 -3.80 4.06 -6.75
N SER A 33 -4.96 4.65 -7.06
CA SER A 33 -5.92 5.10 -6.05
C SER A 33 -6.46 3.94 -5.22
N GLU A 34 -6.78 2.81 -5.85
CA GLU A 34 -7.20 1.59 -5.15
C GLU A 34 -6.07 1.01 -4.27
N ALA A 35 -4.82 1.05 -4.75
CA ALA A 35 -3.67 0.64 -3.95
C ALA A 35 -3.49 1.51 -2.70
N VAL A 36 -3.57 2.84 -2.84
CA VAL A 36 -3.49 3.79 -1.72
C VAL A 36 -4.59 3.52 -0.69
N ARG A 37 -5.84 3.33 -1.13
CA ARG A 37 -6.96 3.02 -0.24
C ARG A 37 -6.77 1.69 0.50
N SER A 38 -6.24 0.68 -0.17
CA SER A 38 -5.98 -0.63 0.43
C SER A 38 -4.90 -0.56 1.51
N ILE A 39 -3.81 0.18 1.25
CA ILE A 39 -2.74 0.42 2.23
C ILE A 39 -3.27 1.23 3.42
N ALA A 40 -4.10 2.25 3.17
CA ALA A 40 -4.72 3.03 4.23
C ALA A 40 -5.63 2.18 5.13
N GLY A 41 -6.38 1.23 4.57
CA GLY A 41 -7.20 0.30 5.37
C GLY A 41 -6.37 -0.57 6.31
N VAL A 42 -5.21 -1.07 5.87
CA VAL A 42 -4.27 -1.80 6.75
C VAL A 42 -3.74 -0.90 7.86
N ARG A 43 -3.41 0.35 7.55
CA ARG A 43 -2.99 1.33 8.56
C ARG A 43 -4.07 1.57 9.61
N ASP A 44 -5.32 1.71 9.20
CA ASP A 44 -6.42 1.97 10.13
C ASP A 44 -6.59 0.80 11.11
N ASP A 45 -6.48 -0.45 10.64
CA ASP A 45 -6.49 -1.64 11.50
C ASP A 45 -5.29 -1.69 12.46
N LEU A 46 -4.09 -1.30 12.00
CA LEU A 46 -2.88 -1.19 12.85
C LEU A 46 -3.02 -0.09 13.90
N ILE A 47 -3.65 1.04 13.59
CA ILE A 47 -3.95 2.10 14.56
C ILE A 47 -4.84 1.55 15.68
N GLN A 48 -5.89 0.81 15.33
CA GLN A 48 -6.78 0.22 16.33
C GLN A 48 -6.04 -0.79 17.20
N GLN A 49 -5.19 -1.63 16.60
CA GLN A 49 -4.37 -2.60 17.32
C GLN A 49 -3.41 -1.91 18.31
N VAL A 50 -2.62 -0.95 17.85
CA VAL A 50 -1.67 -0.20 18.69
C VAL A 50 -2.40 0.51 19.83
N ARG A 51 -3.61 1.04 19.59
CA ARG A 51 -4.42 1.68 20.65
C ARG A 51 -4.94 0.70 21.69
N ALA A 52 -5.24 -0.54 21.28
CA ALA A 52 -5.80 -1.56 22.16
C ALA A 52 -4.74 -2.14 23.12
N ASP A 53 -3.56 -2.48 22.59
CA ASP A 53 -2.55 -3.22 23.37
C ASP A 53 -1.10 -2.78 23.11
N GLY A 54 -0.87 -1.74 22.30
CA GLY A 54 0.47 -1.25 21.95
C GLY A 54 1.24 -2.11 20.94
N SER A 55 0.71 -3.28 20.56
CA SER A 55 1.37 -4.18 19.61
C SER A 55 1.32 -3.64 18.19
N GLY A 56 2.29 -4.02 17.36
CA GLY A 56 2.33 -3.63 15.95
C GLY A 56 2.77 -2.20 15.68
N ARG A 57 3.35 -1.48 16.67
CA ARG A 57 3.82 -0.10 16.47
C ARG A 57 4.83 0.05 15.33
N HIS A 58 5.78 -0.89 15.22
CA HIS A 58 6.76 -0.91 14.13
C HIS A 58 6.10 -1.11 12.75
N LEU A 59 5.07 -1.95 12.65
CA LEU A 59 4.28 -2.14 11.43
C LEU A 59 3.48 -0.87 11.09
N LEU A 60 2.95 -0.18 12.11
CA LEU A 60 2.24 1.09 11.91
C LEU A 60 3.17 2.18 11.38
N ASP A 61 4.38 2.30 11.91
CA ASP A 61 5.37 3.26 11.44
C ASP A 61 5.79 2.94 9.99
N TRP A 62 5.94 1.64 9.67
CA TRP A 62 6.25 1.19 8.31
C TRP A 62 5.12 1.46 7.31
N VAL A 63 3.88 1.08 7.60
CA VAL A 63 2.75 1.34 6.70
C VAL A 63 2.54 2.84 6.49
N ASN A 64 2.84 3.68 7.48
CA ASN A 64 2.79 5.14 7.33
C ASN A 64 3.78 5.64 6.28
N GLN A 65 5.02 5.13 6.29
CA GLN A 65 6.00 5.45 5.24
C GLN A 65 5.52 4.96 3.87
N LEU A 66 4.94 3.76 3.81
CA LEU A 66 4.43 3.20 2.56
C LEU A 66 3.28 4.02 1.96
N VAL A 67 2.37 4.55 2.78
CA VAL A 67 1.30 5.46 2.31
C VAL A 67 1.90 6.69 1.63
N SER A 68 2.94 7.29 2.20
CA SER A 68 3.60 8.45 1.58
C SER A 68 4.18 8.13 0.21
N VAL A 69 4.81 6.96 0.05
CA VAL A 69 5.34 6.51 -1.24
C VAL A 69 4.20 6.28 -2.24
N ALA A 70 3.14 5.57 -1.83
CA ALA A 70 2.00 5.25 -2.69
C ALA A 70 1.27 6.52 -3.19
N VAL A 71 1.03 7.49 -2.31
CA VAL A 71 0.42 8.79 -2.68
C VAL A 71 1.31 9.55 -3.66
N SER A 72 2.63 9.51 -3.47
CA SER A 72 3.57 10.16 -4.41
C SER A 72 3.65 9.47 -5.78
N ALA A 73 3.20 8.21 -5.88
CA ALA A 73 3.05 7.49 -7.13
C ALA A 73 1.71 7.84 -7.81
N GLU A 74 0.62 7.96 -7.04
CA GLU A 74 -0.71 8.34 -7.54
C GLU A 74 -0.75 9.80 -8.04
N PHE A 75 -0.11 10.72 -7.33
CA PHE A 75 -0.10 12.15 -7.63
C PHE A 75 1.33 12.66 -7.83
N PRO A 76 2.01 12.27 -8.92
CA PRO A 76 3.35 12.74 -9.19
C PRO A 76 3.35 14.22 -9.61
N VAL A 77 4.42 14.94 -9.24
CA VAL A 77 4.59 16.36 -9.60
C VAL A 77 4.86 16.52 -11.11
N THR A 78 5.50 15.54 -11.75
CA THR A 78 5.82 15.53 -13.18
C THR A 78 5.79 14.11 -13.76
N GLY A 79 4.79 13.78 -14.59
CA GLY A 79 4.71 12.48 -15.27
C GLY A 79 4.64 11.26 -14.33
N LEU A 80 4.46 10.06 -14.88
CA LEU A 80 4.41 8.84 -14.06
C LEU A 80 5.82 8.35 -13.72
N HIS A 81 6.09 8.16 -12.42
CA HIS A 81 7.36 7.59 -11.95
C HIS A 81 7.17 6.09 -11.62
N TRP A 82 7.48 5.22 -12.58
CA TRP A 82 7.42 3.76 -12.41
C TRP A 82 8.23 3.25 -11.21
N ASP A 83 9.35 3.89 -10.90
CA ASP A 83 10.18 3.59 -9.73
C ASP A 83 9.42 3.76 -8.39
N ARG A 84 8.44 4.67 -8.33
CA ARG A 84 7.58 4.84 -7.13
C ARG A 84 6.49 3.76 -7.07
N VAL A 85 5.98 3.33 -8.22
CA VAL A 85 5.05 2.20 -8.31
C VAL A 85 5.73 0.92 -7.85
N GLU A 86 6.98 0.70 -8.27
CA GLU A 86 7.81 -0.44 -7.86
C GLU A 86 8.09 -0.43 -6.35
N LYS A 87 8.52 0.73 -5.79
CA LYS A 87 8.71 0.88 -4.34
C LYS A 87 7.43 0.64 -3.55
N THR A 88 6.28 1.08 -4.07
CA THR A 88 4.97 0.82 -3.45
C THR A 88 4.66 -0.68 -3.45
N ARG A 89 4.89 -1.36 -4.58
CA ARG A 89 4.71 -2.81 -4.73
C ARG A 89 5.59 -3.59 -3.76
N ASP A 90 6.90 -3.30 -3.75
CA ASP A 90 7.87 -3.98 -2.89
C ASP A 90 7.57 -3.77 -1.41
N GLY A 91 7.24 -2.52 -1.03
CA GLY A 91 6.86 -2.20 0.34
C GLY A 91 5.57 -2.91 0.77
N LEU A 92 4.56 -2.98 -0.11
CA LEU A 92 3.32 -3.69 0.17
C LEU A 92 3.52 -5.20 0.30
N ARG A 93 4.33 -5.80 -0.58
CA ARG A 93 4.70 -7.23 -0.51
C ARG A 93 5.39 -7.55 0.81
N ALA A 94 6.35 -6.73 1.21
CA ALA A 94 7.09 -6.92 2.45
C ALA A 94 6.19 -6.71 3.68
N LEU A 95 5.29 -5.73 3.66
CA LEU A 95 4.28 -5.52 4.71
C LEU A 95 3.39 -6.76 4.85
N LEU A 96 2.82 -7.29 3.76
CA LEU A 96 1.95 -8.47 3.78
C LEU A 96 2.64 -9.73 4.31
N ALA A 97 3.95 -9.87 4.11
CA ALA A 97 4.74 -10.98 4.66
C ALA A 97 4.98 -10.84 6.17
N ALA A 98 4.89 -9.62 6.72
CA ALA A 98 5.09 -9.33 8.13
C ALA A 98 3.79 -9.24 8.95
N LEU A 99 2.62 -9.32 8.29
CA LEU A 99 1.27 -9.36 8.91
C LEU A 99 0.83 -10.79 9.25
#